data_AF-A0A7R9NT01-F1
#
_entry.id   AF-A0A7R9NT01-F1
#
_cell.length_a   1.000
_cell.length_b   1.000
_cell.length_c   1.000
_cell.angle_alpha   90.00
_cell.angle_beta   90.00
_cell.angle_gamma   90.00
#
_symmetry.space_group_name_H-M   'P 1'
#
loop_
_entity.id
_entity.type
_entity.pdbx_description
1 polymer ?
#
loop_
_entity_poly.entity_id
_entity_poly.type
_entity_poly.pdbx_seq_one_letter_code
_entity_poly.pdbx_strand_id
1 'polypeptide(L)'
;GKSTDCMKVYSKNSTLYFEGGPCTEENPFLCELPARELICKDPWKAMPLFSCLLIGWNYTFEESRKYCVENDGIVVELWSEMEDHHLQKFMRLNKLKEVWMGIDPNSDPLEWLSG
;
A
#
# COMPACT_ATOMS: atom_id res chain seq x y z
N GLY A 1 -11.45 3.62 22.31
CA GLY A 1 -10.81 4.87 21.90
C GLY A 1 -10.48 4.68 20.44
N LYS A 2 -10.88 5.61 19.57
CA LYS A 2 -10.66 5.49 18.13
C LYS A 2 -9.17 5.26 17.89
N SER A 3 -8.82 4.17 17.21
CA SER A 3 -7.47 4.03 16.67
C SER A 3 -7.26 5.22 15.74
N THR A 4 -6.35 6.11 16.08
CA THR A 4 -5.93 7.20 15.19
C THR A 4 -4.70 6.78 14.38
N ASP A 5 -4.41 5.48 14.39
CA ASP A 5 -3.22 4.93 13.80
C ASP A 5 -3.53 4.48 12.38
N CYS A 6 -2.67 4.91 11.47
CA CYS A 6 -2.67 4.47 10.09
C CYS A 6 -1.79 3.24 9.96
N MET A 7 -2.17 2.33 9.08
CA MET A 7 -1.52 1.03 8.99
C MET A 7 -0.38 1.05 7.99
N LYS A 8 0.76 0.51 8.41
CA LYS A 8 1.93 0.26 7.58
C LYS A 8 2.12 -1.24 7.40
N VAL A 9 2.74 -1.62 6.30
CA VAL A 9 3.28 -2.97 6.12
C VAL A 9 4.78 -2.89 5.99
N TYR A 10 5.47 -3.82 6.65
CA TYR A 10 6.92 -4.00 6.51
C TYR A 10 7.25 -5.48 6.30
N SER A 11 8.41 -5.75 5.69
CA SER A 11 8.88 -7.11 5.49
C SER A 11 10.04 -7.45 6.42
N LYS A 12 9.97 -8.62 7.06
CA LYS A 12 11.06 -9.20 7.86
C LYS A 12 11.12 -10.71 7.61
N ASN A 13 12.31 -11.22 7.26
CA ASN A 13 12.57 -12.65 7.02
C ASN A 13 11.58 -13.31 6.05
N SER A 14 11.22 -12.61 4.99
CA SER A 14 10.23 -13.07 4.01
C SER A 14 8.80 -13.24 4.56
N THR A 15 8.45 -12.53 5.62
CA THR A 15 7.06 -12.38 6.11
C THR A 15 6.67 -10.90 6.11
N LEU A 16 5.42 -10.59 5.75
CA LEU A 16 4.84 -9.25 5.91
C LEU A 16 4.23 -9.11 7.30
N TYR A 17 4.38 -7.93 7.88
CA TYR A 17 3.83 -7.58 9.18
C TYR A 17 3.13 -6.24 9.06
N PHE A 18 2.04 -6.10 9.80
CA PHE A 18 1.24 -4.88 9.86
C PHE A 18 1.46 -4.19 11.20
N GLU A 19 1.65 -2.88 11.15
CA GLU A 19 1.86 -2.06 12.34
C GLU A 19 1.08 -0.76 12.19
N GLY A 20 0.39 -0.37 13.27
CA GLY A 20 -0.23 0.95 13.38
C GLY A 20 0.82 1.99 13.78
N GLY A 21 0.77 3.16 13.15
CA GLY A 21 1.57 4.32 13.56
C GLY A 21 0.82 5.63 13.34
N PRO A 22 1.37 6.77 13.80
CA PRO A 22 0.72 8.06 13.64
C PRO A 22 0.46 8.38 12.16
N CYS A 23 -0.77 8.71 11.80
CA CYS A 23 -1.13 9.08 10.43
C CYS A 23 -0.38 10.31 9.87
N THR A 24 0.22 11.10 10.77
CA THR A 24 1.03 12.29 10.44
C THR A 24 2.50 11.98 10.16
N GLU A 25 2.95 10.73 10.31
CA GLU A 25 4.30 10.33 9.92
C GLU A 25 4.44 10.37 8.39
N GLU A 26 5.60 10.77 7.88
CA GLU A 26 5.89 10.67 6.45
C GLU A 26 6.51 9.30 6.16
N ASN A 27 5.87 8.52 5.30
CA ASN A 27 6.40 7.21 4.88
C ASN A 27 6.36 7.08 3.35
N PRO A 28 7.14 6.15 2.79
CA PRO A 28 6.89 5.64 1.46
C PRO A 28 5.50 4.99 1.39
N PHE A 29 4.93 4.94 0.20
CA PHE A 29 3.63 4.31 -0.02
C PHE A 29 3.57 3.67 -1.40
N LEU A 30 2.61 2.77 -1.56
CA LEU A 30 2.31 2.15 -2.83
C LEU A 30 0.88 2.48 -3.20
N CYS A 31 0.70 3.00 -4.40
CA CYS A 31 -0.59 2.97 -5.05
C CYS A 31 -0.71 1.69 -5.85
N GLU A 32 -1.92 1.17 -5.95
CA GLU A 32 -2.29 0.13 -6.90
C GLU A 32 -3.43 0.62 -7.80
N LEU A 33 -3.43 0.15 -9.04
CA LEU A 33 -4.60 0.32 -9.91
C LEU A 33 -5.64 -0.75 -9.53
N PRO A 34 -6.89 -0.38 -9.20
CA PRO A 34 -7.94 -1.36 -8.98
C PRO A 34 -8.18 -2.13 -10.29
N ALA A 35 -7.80 -3.41 -10.29
CA ALA A 35 -7.68 -4.35 -11.40
C ALA A 35 -8.38 -3.98 -12.73
N ARG A 36 -7.59 -3.83 -13.81
CA ARG A 36 -7.97 -4.04 -15.24
C ARG A 36 -6.85 -3.84 -16.25
N GLU A 37 -5.71 -3.25 -15.88
CA GLU A 37 -4.58 -3.09 -16.81
C GLU A 37 -3.55 -4.22 -16.66
N LEU A 38 -3.52 -5.15 -17.62
CA LEU A 38 -2.47 -6.17 -17.73
C LEU A 38 -1.11 -5.59 -18.16
N ILE A 39 -1.11 -4.35 -18.65
CA ILE A 39 0.07 -3.65 -19.17
C ILE A 39 0.22 -2.35 -18.37
N CYS A 40 1.15 -2.35 -17.43
CA CYS A 40 1.48 -1.15 -16.69
C CYS A 40 2.27 -0.20 -17.58
N LYS A 41 1.74 1.01 -17.77
CA LYS A 41 2.47 2.09 -18.44
C LYS A 41 3.33 2.81 -17.41
N ASP A 42 4.50 3.27 -17.83
CA ASP A 42 5.31 4.14 -16.99
C ASP A 42 4.46 5.31 -16.46
N PRO A 43 4.59 5.66 -15.16
CA PRO A 43 5.60 5.19 -14.19
C PRO A 43 5.23 3.92 -13.40
N TRP A 44 4.13 3.25 -13.75
CA TRP A 44 3.64 2.08 -13.02
C TRP A 44 4.45 0.82 -13.30
N LYS A 45 4.69 0.05 -12.24
CA LYS A 45 5.45 -1.20 -12.30
C LYS A 45 4.52 -2.39 -12.10
N ALA A 46 4.63 -3.39 -12.98
CA ALA A 46 3.83 -4.60 -12.87
C ALA A 46 4.20 -5.38 -11.60
N MET A 47 3.19 -5.65 -10.77
CA MET A 47 3.19 -6.73 -9.81
C MET A 47 2.73 -7.99 -10.55
N PRO A 48 3.58 -9.02 -10.71
CA PRO A 48 3.21 -10.18 -11.51
C PRO A 48 1.89 -10.80 -11.05
N LEU A 49 0.94 -10.95 -11.99
CA LEU A 49 -0.38 -11.60 -11.83
C LEU A 49 -1.50 -10.77 -11.16
N PHE A 50 -1.27 -9.51 -10.80
CA PHE A 50 -2.27 -8.72 -10.05
C PHE A 50 -2.51 -7.33 -10.63
N SER A 51 -1.68 -6.37 -10.21
CA SER A 51 -1.91 -4.96 -10.41
C SER A 51 -0.62 -4.24 -10.81
N CYS A 52 -0.80 -3.00 -11.23
CA CYS A 52 0.25 -2.04 -11.45
C CYS A 52 0.46 -1.26 -10.16
N LEU A 53 1.72 -1.19 -9.71
CA LEU A 53 2.10 -0.44 -8.52
C LEU A 53 2.85 0.83 -8.88
N LEU A 54 2.52 1.92 -8.21
CA LEU A 54 3.24 3.19 -8.25
C LEU A 54 3.82 3.47 -6.87
N ILE A 55 5.10 3.85 -6.82
CA ILE A 55 5.79 4.17 -5.57
C ILE A 55 5.77 5.68 -5.37
N GLY A 56 5.32 6.13 -4.21
CA GLY A 56 5.50 7.49 -3.72
C GLY A 56 6.35 7.54 -2.44
N TRP A 57 6.87 8.72 -2.11
CA TRP A 57 7.86 8.92 -1.05
C TRP A 57 7.59 10.17 -0.23
N ASN A 58 7.74 10.06 1.10
CA ASN A 58 7.65 11.16 2.07
C ASN A 58 6.28 11.82 2.13
N TYR A 59 5.22 11.01 2.25
CA TYR A 59 3.84 11.49 2.36
C TYR A 59 3.24 10.96 3.66
N THR A 60 2.40 11.77 4.29
CA THR A 60 1.46 11.29 5.31
C THR A 60 0.47 10.30 4.72
N PHE A 61 -0.27 9.59 5.58
CA PHE A 61 -1.29 8.67 5.08
C PHE A 61 -2.35 9.37 4.24
N GLU A 62 -2.84 10.53 4.70
CA GLU A 62 -3.86 11.29 3.97
C GLU A 62 -3.35 11.80 2.61
N GLU A 63 -2.11 12.32 2.58
CA GLU A 63 -1.51 12.78 1.33
C GLU A 63 -1.27 11.62 0.37
N SER A 64 -0.82 10.46 0.86
CA SER A 64 -0.60 9.28 0.01
C SER A 64 -1.89 8.77 -0.60
N ARG A 65 -2.99 8.73 0.17
CA ARG A 65 -4.33 8.40 -0.34
C ARG A 65 -4.76 9.37 -1.43
N LYS A 66 -4.60 10.67 -1.19
CA LYS A 66 -4.91 11.71 -2.18
C LYS A 66 -4.09 11.52 -3.45
N TYR A 67 -2.79 11.30 -3.32
CA TYR A 67 -1.89 11.06 -4.44
C TYR A 67 -2.33 9.85 -5.27
N CYS A 68 -2.69 8.74 -4.64
CA CYS A 68 -3.14 7.55 -5.36
C CYS A 68 -4.42 7.83 -6.15
N VAL A 69 -5.40 8.51 -5.54
CA VAL A 69 -6.65 8.89 -6.22
C VAL A 69 -6.39 9.84 -7.41
N GLU A 70 -5.49 10.81 -7.25
CA GLU A 70 -5.08 11.72 -8.33
C GLU A 70 -4.36 11.01 -9.49
N ASN A 71 -3.88 9.78 -9.27
CA ASN A 71 -3.28 8.91 -10.27
C ASN A 71 -4.18 7.70 -10.63
N ASP A 72 -5.49 7.80 -10.45
CA ASP A 72 -6.47 6.76 -10.80
C ASP A 72 -6.29 5.42 -10.04
N GLY A 73 -5.59 5.45 -8.91
CA GLY A 73 -5.34 4.29 -8.05
C GLY A 73 -5.88 4.45 -6.63
N ILE A 74 -5.58 3.46 -5.81
CA ILE A 74 -5.83 3.45 -4.35
C ILE A 74 -4.53 3.11 -3.63
N VAL A 75 -4.44 3.37 -2.32
CA VAL A 75 -3.32 2.85 -1.51
C VAL A 75 -3.43 1.34 -1.49
N VAL A 76 -2.31 0.62 -1.67
CA VAL A 76 -2.29 -0.83 -1.83
C VAL A 76 -3.07 -1.58 -0.74
N GLU A 77 -3.88 -2.54 -1.16
CA GLU A 77 -4.64 -3.46 -0.32
C GLU A 77 -4.20 -4.90 -0.64
N LEU A 78 -4.30 -5.81 0.34
CA LEU A 78 -3.83 -7.18 0.19
C LEU A 78 -4.96 -8.16 0.50
N TRP A 79 -5.35 -8.92 -0.52
CA TRP A 79 -6.51 -9.81 -0.52
C TRP A 79 -6.12 -11.29 -0.55
N SER A 80 -4.84 -11.62 -0.73
CA SER A 80 -4.36 -13.00 -0.73
C SER A 80 -2.91 -13.17 -0.30
N GLU A 81 -2.56 -14.35 0.21
CA GLU A 81 -1.16 -14.71 0.54
C GLU A 81 -0.23 -14.64 -0.68
N MET A 82 -0.77 -14.79 -1.89
CA MET A 82 -0.01 -14.67 -3.12
C MET A 82 0.40 -13.21 -3.34
N GLU A 83 -0.49 -12.25 -3.10
CA GLU A 83 -0.18 -10.82 -3.14
C GLU A 83 0.87 -10.46 -2.09
N ASP A 84 0.79 -11.02 -0.87
CA ASP A 84 1.81 -10.81 0.16
C ASP A 84 3.21 -11.18 -0.35
N HIS A 85 3.35 -12.34 -0.99
CA HIS A 85 4.62 -12.80 -1.55
C HIS A 85 5.15 -11.86 -2.64
N HIS A 86 4.26 -11.40 -3.52
CA HIS A 86 4.64 -10.53 -4.63
C HIS A 86 4.97 -9.11 -4.18
N LEU A 87 4.19 -8.55 -3.27
CA LEU A 87 4.45 -7.27 -2.63
C LEU A 87 5.79 -7.30 -1.91
N GLN A 88 6.07 -8.36 -1.15
CA GLN A 88 7.33 -8.50 -0.46
C GLN A 88 8.53 -8.52 -1.41
N LYS A 89 8.44 -9.28 -2.51
CA LYS A 89 9.47 -9.27 -3.56
C LYS A 89 9.62 -7.88 -4.15
N PHE A 90 8.52 -7.17 -4.39
CA PHE A 90 8.50 -5.80 -4.90
C PHE A 90 9.20 -4.82 -3.95
N MET A 91 8.85 -4.84 -2.65
CA MET A 91 9.47 -4.00 -1.63
C MET A 91 10.98 -4.23 -1.55
N ARG A 92 11.42 -5.51 -1.56
CA ARG A 92 12.84 -5.86 -1.54
C ARG A 92 13.59 -5.32 -2.77
N LEU A 93 13.03 -5.48 -3.98
CA LEU A 93 13.65 -5.00 -5.21
C LEU A 93 13.76 -3.47 -5.26
N ASN A 94 12.81 -2.77 -4.64
CA ASN A 94 12.78 -1.30 -4.58
C ASN A 94 13.38 -0.72 -3.28
N LYS A 95 13.97 -1.56 -2.42
CA LYS A 95 14.59 -1.17 -1.13
C LYS A 95 13.63 -0.44 -0.17
N LEU A 96 12.35 -0.81 -0.21
CA LEU A 96 11.33 -0.31 0.69
C LEU A 96 11.35 -1.13 1.99
N LYS A 97 11.49 -0.46 3.13
CA LYS A 97 11.48 -1.10 4.46
C LYS A 97 10.06 -1.28 4.97
N GLU A 98 9.27 -0.22 4.86
CA GLU A 98 7.87 -0.13 5.22
C GLU A 98 7.14 0.77 4.22
N VAL A 99 5.84 0.58 4.07
CA VAL A 99 4.96 1.42 3.25
C VAL A 99 3.59 1.57 3.89
N TRP A 100 2.90 2.68 3.62
CA TRP A 100 1.47 2.80 3.93
C TRP A 100 0.61 1.73 3.23
N MET A 101 -0.45 1.30 3.90
CA MET A 101 -1.44 0.31 3.47
C MET A 101 -2.85 0.90 3.44
N GLY A 102 -3.70 0.47 2.51
CA GLY A 102 -5.06 0.96 2.34
C GLY A 102 -6.08 0.47 3.38
N ILE A 103 -5.75 0.49 4.68
CA ILE A 103 -6.72 0.21 5.75
C ILE A 103 -7.34 1.54 6.21
N ASP A 104 -8.67 1.62 6.34
CA ASP A 104 -9.34 2.83 6.85
C ASP A 104 -9.06 2.98 8.35
N PRO A 105 -8.33 4.03 8.78
CA PRO A 105 -8.00 4.24 10.19
C PRO A 105 -9.24 4.51 11.06
N ASN A 106 -10.39 4.87 10.47
CA ASN A 106 -11.61 5.16 11.20
C ASN A 106 -12.58 3.97 11.27
N SER A 107 -12.25 2.84 10.65
CA SER A 107 -13.07 1.65 10.61
C SER A 107 -12.91 0.80 11.88
N ASP A 108 -14.02 0.26 12.39
CA ASP A 108 -14.07 -0.74 13.45
C ASP A 108 -15.27 -1.68 13.18
N PRO A 109 -15.04 -2.90 12.64
CA PRO A 109 -13.75 -3.58 12.46
C PRO A 109 -12.86 -2.92 11.40
N LEU A 110 -11.57 -3.33 11.35
CA LEU A 110 -10.65 -2.88 10.30
C LEU A 110 -11.16 -3.28 8.92
N GLU A 111 -11.29 -2.29 8.05
CA GLU A 111 -11.75 -2.44 6.67
C GLU A 111 -10.72 -1.83 5.71
N TRP A 112 -10.69 -2.35 4.49
CA TRP A 112 -9.95 -1.76 3.40
C TRP A 112 -10.61 -0.45 2.94
N LEU A 113 -9.85 0.48 2.37
CA LEU A 113 -10.39 1.75 1.86
C LEU A 113 -11.39 1.55 0.73
N SER A 114 -11.30 0.42 0.01
CA SER A 114 -12.22 0.07 -1.08
C SER A 114 -13.54 -0.57 -0.63
N GLY A 115 -13.65 -1.08 0.60
CA GLY A 115 -14.84 -1.74 1.16
C GLY A 115 -14.91 -3.23 0.84
#